data_AF-A0A3N7G0U9-F1
#
_entry.id   AF-A0A3N7G0U9-F1
#
_cell.length_a   1.000
_cell.length_b   1.000
_cell.length_c   1.000
_cell.angle_alpha   90.00
_cell.angle_beta   90.00
_cell.angle_gamma   90.00
#
_symmetry.space_group_name_H-M   'P 1'
#
loop_
_entity.id
_entity.type
_entity.pdbx_description
1 polymer ?
#
loop_
_entity_poly.entity_id
_entity_poly.type
_entity_poly.pdbx_seq_one_letter_code
_entity_poly.pdbx_strand_id
1 'polypeptide(L)'
;MESSTQESHLRSENTITYESPYPLYAMAISSTPSRTNQYQRIALGSFTEDYNNRIDIVSFDPETLSVKTHQNLSLEHPYPPTKLMFSPSSLHKSNDLLASSGDYLRLWEVRDSASIEPVFVLNNSKTVLIQPVRFGILKRVLLKHNL
;
A
#
# COMPACT_ATOMS: atom_id res chain seq x y z
N MET A 1 33.27 -4.58 -33.07
CA MET A 1 32.66 -3.84 -31.94
C MET A 1 32.08 -4.88 -31.02
N GLU A 2 32.70 -5.03 -29.86
CA GLU A 2 32.60 -6.17 -28.98
C GLU A 2 31.23 -6.33 -28.34
N SER A 3 30.86 -7.61 -28.19
CA SER A 3 29.73 -8.10 -27.42
C SER A 3 29.94 -7.74 -25.94
N SER A 4 29.06 -6.91 -25.39
CA SER A 4 28.90 -6.74 -23.95
C SER A 4 28.12 -7.92 -23.38
N THR A 5 28.86 -8.99 -23.10
CA THR A 5 28.43 -10.08 -22.21
C THR A 5 28.65 -9.64 -20.76
N GLN A 6 27.77 -10.13 -19.87
CA GLN A 6 27.79 -10.06 -18.40
C GLN A 6 27.04 -8.90 -17.74
N GLU A 7 25.91 -9.24 -17.12
CA GLU A 7 25.78 -9.22 -15.65
C GLU A 7 24.77 -10.30 -15.22
N SER A 8 25.23 -11.56 -15.16
CA SER A 8 24.53 -12.61 -14.40
C SER A 8 24.96 -12.50 -12.94
N HIS A 9 24.57 -11.43 -12.26
CA HIS A 9 24.86 -11.28 -10.83
C HIS A 9 23.74 -11.93 -10.01
N LEU A 10 24.04 -13.12 -9.48
CA LEU A 10 23.56 -13.65 -8.20
C LEU A 10 22.04 -13.56 -7.97
N ARG A 11 21.27 -14.52 -8.48
CA ARG A 11 20.00 -14.86 -7.82
C ARG A 11 20.36 -15.45 -6.45
N SER A 12 20.41 -14.61 -5.42
CA SER A 12 20.44 -15.06 -4.04
C SER A 12 19.16 -15.88 -3.79
N GLU A 13 19.26 -16.95 -2.99
CA GLU A 13 18.15 -17.88 -2.71
C GLU A 13 16.93 -17.23 -2.02
N ASN A 14 16.92 -15.90 -1.84
CA ASN A 14 15.88 -15.10 -1.20
C ASN A 14 15.38 -13.94 -2.06
N THR A 15 15.71 -13.89 -3.36
CA THR A 15 15.20 -12.85 -4.27
C THR A 15 14.03 -13.38 -5.09
N ILE A 16 12.94 -12.61 -5.07
CA ILE A 16 11.71 -12.94 -5.77
C ILE A 16 11.43 -11.82 -6.76
N THR A 17 11.23 -12.19 -8.01
CA THR A 17 11.00 -11.26 -9.11
C THR A 17 9.55 -11.32 -9.53
N TYR A 18 8.91 -10.16 -9.63
CA TYR A 18 7.58 -9.99 -10.18
C TYR A 18 7.66 -8.97 -11.31
N GLU A 19 7.23 -9.37 -12.49
CA GLU A 19 7.16 -8.50 -13.66
C GLU A 19 5.73 -7.94 -13.78
N SER A 20 5.61 -6.63 -13.66
CA SER A 20 4.33 -5.95 -13.81
C SER A 20 4.00 -5.75 -15.30
N PRO A 21 2.73 -5.86 -15.71
CA PRO A 21 2.30 -5.54 -17.07
C PRO A 21 2.47 -4.05 -17.45
N TYR A 22 2.69 -3.18 -16.47
CA TYR A 22 2.88 -1.74 -16.67
C TYR A 22 4.11 -1.25 -15.88
N PRO A 23 4.78 -0.17 -16.33
CA PRO A 23 5.80 0.51 -15.54
C PRO A 23 5.24 0.90 -14.16
N LEU A 24 6.02 0.74 -13.11
CA LEU A 24 5.62 1.03 -11.73
C LEU A 24 6.25 2.34 -11.24
N TYR A 25 5.51 3.11 -10.45
CA TYR A 25 6.00 4.35 -9.84
C TYR A 25 5.84 4.40 -8.33
N ALA A 26 4.77 3.80 -7.80
CA ALA A 26 4.54 3.73 -6.35
C ALA A 26 4.33 2.29 -5.89
N MET A 27 4.73 2.03 -4.65
CA MET A 27 4.56 0.72 -4.02
C MET A 27 4.29 0.89 -2.52
N ALA A 28 3.49 -0.01 -1.97
CA ALA A 28 3.29 -0.15 -0.53
C ALA A 28 3.17 -1.62 -0.14
N ILE A 29 3.69 -1.97 1.04
CA ILE A 29 3.55 -3.30 1.62
C ILE A 29 2.63 -3.17 2.84
N SER A 30 1.62 -4.03 2.95
CA SER A 30 0.73 -4.06 4.10
C SER A 30 1.48 -4.61 5.32
N SER A 31 1.37 -3.95 6.47
CA SER A 31 1.96 -4.44 7.72
C SER A 31 1.22 -5.65 8.29
N THR A 32 0.01 -5.92 7.80
CA THR A 32 -0.83 -7.05 8.23
C THR A 32 -0.98 -8.07 7.12
N PRO A 33 -0.75 -9.37 7.41
CA PRO A 33 -1.11 -10.40 6.47
C PRO A 33 -2.64 -10.46 6.30
N SER A 34 -3.09 -10.84 5.11
CA SER A 34 -4.52 -11.07 4.84
C SER A 34 -5.07 -12.16 5.76
N ARG A 35 -6.31 -12.02 6.24
CA ARG A 35 -6.87 -12.99 7.21
C ARG A 35 -7.18 -14.35 6.58
N THR A 36 -7.45 -14.38 5.27
CA THR A 36 -7.87 -15.60 4.57
C THR A 36 -6.69 -16.52 4.28
N ASN A 37 -5.59 -15.96 3.76
CA ASN A 37 -4.45 -16.75 3.30
C ASN A 37 -3.15 -16.43 4.06
N GLN A 38 -3.17 -15.53 5.03
CA GLN A 38 -2.00 -15.07 5.80
C GLN A 38 -0.85 -14.48 4.95
N TYR A 39 -1.12 -14.16 3.69
CA TYR A 39 -0.16 -13.58 2.76
C TYR A 39 -0.08 -12.07 2.90
N GLN A 40 1.13 -11.54 2.75
CA GLN A 40 1.37 -10.11 2.82
C GLN A 40 0.97 -9.45 1.49
N ARG A 41 0.16 -8.40 1.57
CA ARG A 41 -0.30 -7.66 0.38
C ARG A 41 0.71 -6.60 -0.01
N ILE A 42 0.89 -6.44 -1.31
CA ILE A 42 1.73 -5.41 -1.91
C ILE A 42 0.86 -4.65 -2.91
N ALA A 43 0.69 -3.36 -2.70
CA ALA A 43 0.04 -2.48 -3.66
C ALA A 43 1.09 -1.90 -4.61
N LEU A 44 0.80 -1.92 -5.90
CA LEU A 44 1.66 -1.47 -6.99
C LEU A 44 0.91 -0.44 -7.82
N GLY A 45 1.47 0.75 -7.95
CA GLY A 45 0.90 1.85 -8.72
C GLY A 45 1.62 2.02 -10.05
N SER A 46 0.87 2.03 -11.14
CA SER A 46 1.44 2.16 -12.48
C SER A 46 1.93 3.57 -12.80
N PHE A 47 2.66 3.68 -13.89
CA PHE A 47 2.97 4.92 -14.58
C PHE A 47 2.68 4.76 -16.07
N THR A 48 1.59 5.37 -16.50
CA THR A 48 1.23 5.55 -17.90
C THR A 48 1.08 7.04 -18.17
N GLU A 49 1.51 7.49 -19.34
CA GLU A 49 1.34 8.89 -19.77
C GLU A 49 -0.14 9.26 -19.94
N ASP A 50 -0.97 8.27 -20.25
CA ASP A 50 -2.42 8.41 -20.32
C ASP A 50 -3.07 8.53 -18.93
N TYR A 51 -4.33 9.00 -18.93
CA TYR A 51 -5.15 9.14 -17.72
C TYR A 51 -5.53 7.80 -17.04
N ASN A 52 -5.28 6.67 -17.72
CA ASN A 52 -5.73 5.33 -17.32
C ASN A 52 -4.65 4.58 -16.52
N ASN A 53 -4.16 5.21 -15.45
CA ASN A 53 -3.28 4.55 -14.51
C ASN A 53 -4.08 3.57 -13.63
N ARG A 54 -3.38 2.70 -12.93
CA ARG A 54 -3.99 1.67 -12.09
C ARG A 54 -3.19 1.40 -10.83
N ILE A 55 -3.88 0.84 -9.85
CA ILE A 55 -3.27 0.26 -8.67
C ILE A 55 -3.67 -1.22 -8.61
N ASP A 56 -2.67 -2.08 -8.64
CA ASP A 56 -2.83 -3.54 -8.50
C ASP A 56 -2.40 -3.97 -7.09
N ILE A 57 -3.14 -4.90 -6.49
CA ILE A 57 -2.74 -5.52 -5.22
C ILE A 57 -2.38 -6.97 -5.47
N VAL A 58 -1.11 -7.27 -5.28
CA VAL A 58 -0.55 -8.61 -5.35
C VAL A 58 -0.31 -9.15 -3.95
N SER A 59 -0.18 -10.47 -3.82
CA SER A 59 0.08 -11.14 -2.55
C SER A 59 1.38 -11.92 -2.60
N PHE A 60 2.18 -11.78 -1.55
CA PHE A 60 3.39 -12.55 -1.37
C PHE A 60 3.11 -13.86 -0.64
N ASP A 61 3.43 -14.99 -1.27
CA ASP A 61 3.33 -16.31 -0.67
C ASP A 61 4.72 -16.77 -0.18
N PRO A 62 4.94 -16.81 1.15
CA PRO A 62 6.23 -17.17 1.73
C PRO A 62 6.57 -18.66 1.53
N GLU A 63 5.58 -19.53 1.35
CA GLU A 63 5.81 -20.97 1.19
C GLU A 63 6.33 -21.31 -0.21
N THR A 64 5.80 -20.65 -1.23
CA THR A 64 6.18 -20.86 -2.63
C THR A 64 7.21 -19.85 -3.13
N LEU A 65 7.58 -18.87 -2.29
CA LEU A 65 8.46 -17.75 -2.64
C LEU A 65 8.01 -17.07 -3.95
N SER A 66 6.70 -16.83 -4.08
CA SER A 66 6.09 -16.32 -5.31
C SER A 66 5.11 -15.19 -5.06
N VAL A 67 4.92 -14.35 -6.08
CA VAL A 67 3.93 -13.27 -6.07
C VAL A 67 2.68 -13.74 -6.82
N LYS A 68 1.55 -13.75 -6.12
CA LYS A 68 0.23 -14.10 -6.65
C LYS A 68 -0.53 -12.84 -7.05
N THR A 69 -1.01 -12.81 -8.28
CA THR A 69 -1.89 -11.75 -8.79
C THR A 69 -3.35 -12.15 -8.58
N HIS A 70 -4.20 -11.16 -8.32
CA HIS A 70 -5.64 -11.36 -8.15
C HIS A 70 -6.37 -10.47 -9.14
N GLN A 71 -7.11 -11.05 -10.08
CA GLN A 71 -7.80 -10.28 -11.14
C GLN A 71 -8.77 -9.22 -10.58
N ASN A 72 -9.37 -9.50 -9.43
CA ASN A 72 -10.34 -8.62 -8.79
C ASN A 72 -9.71 -7.53 -7.89
N LEU A 73 -8.38 -7.57 -7.70
CA LEU A 73 -7.66 -6.59 -6.90
C LEU A 73 -6.88 -5.62 -7.79
N SER A 74 -7.60 -4.99 -8.71
CA SER A 74 -7.08 -3.93 -9.57
C SER A 74 -8.10 -2.80 -9.61
N LEU A 75 -7.63 -1.56 -9.51
CA LEU A 75 -8.49 -0.38 -9.58
C LEU A 75 -7.89 0.69 -10.49
N GLU A 76 -8.76 1.45 -11.14
CA GLU A 76 -8.37 2.59 -11.98
C GLU A 76 -8.00 3.80 -11.11
N HIS A 77 -6.93 4.48 -11.49
CA HIS A 77 -6.44 5.67 -10.81
C HIS A 77 -6.23 6.81 -11.83
N PRO A 78 -6.89 7.96 -11.66
CA PRO A 78 -6.57 9.17 -12.39
C PRO A 78 -5.12 9.57 -12.19
N TYR A 79 -4.35 9.57 -13.29
CA TYR A 79 -2.91 9.88 -13.28
C TYR A 79 -2.05 8.92 -12.45
N PRO A 80 -0.71 8.92 -12.62
CA PRO A 80 0.16 8.04 -11.84
C PRO A 80 0.04 8.30 -10.33
N PRO A 81 -0.25 7.29 -9.51
CA PRO A 81 -0.23 7.44 -8.05
C PRO A 81 1.19 7.74 -7.60
N THR A 82 1.39 8.86 -6.90
CA THR A 82 2.72 9.32 -6.47
C THR A 82 3.19 8.70 -5.16
N LYS A 83 2.25 8.19 -4.36
CA LYS A 83 2.52 7.45 -3.13
C LYS A 83 1.37 6.48 -2.86
N LEU A 84 1.72 5.31 -2.32
CA LEU A 84 0.79 4.34 -1.76
C LEU A 84 1.15 4.07 -0.30
N MET A 85 0.17 3.89 0.57
CA MET A 85 0.38 3.53 1.97
C MET A 85 -0.81 2.72 2.51
N PHE A 86 -0.53 1.59 3.14
CA PHE A 86 -1.53 0.90 3.94
C PHE A 86 -1.66 1.52 5.33
N SER A 87 -2.87 1.51 5.89
CA SER A 87 -3.10 1.91 7.26
C SER A 87 -2.37 0.99 8.24
N PRO A 88 -1.81 1.53 9.35
CA PRO A 88 -1.28 0.71 10.43
C PRO A 88 -2.34 -0.25 11.02
N SER A 89 -1.87 -1.44 11.39
CA SER A 89 -2.68 -2.54 11.95
C SER A 89 -3.44 -2.21 13.24
N SER A 90 -3.00 -1.18 13.97
CA SER A 90 -3.62 -0.75 15.23
C SER A 90 -4.97 -0.05 15.06
N LEU A 91 -5.31 0.37 13.84
CA LEU A 91 -6.50 1.20 13.58
C LEU A 91 -7.72 0.40 13.13
N HIS A 92 -7.57 -0.77 12.49
CA HIS A 92 -8.69 -1.48 11.87
C HIS A 92 -8.62 -3.00 12.11
N LYS A 93 -9.70 -3.56 12.69
CA LYS A 93 -9.83 -4.99 13.00
C LYS A 93 -10.44 -5.85 11.89
N SER A 94 -10.92 -5.26 10.79
CA SER A 94 -11.64 -5.99 9.74
C SER A 94 -10.91 -5.96 8.39
N ASN A 95 -10.77 -4.79 7.76
CA ASN A 95 -10.25 -4.64 6.40
C ASN A 95 -9.00 -3.75 6.34
N ASP A 96 -8.15 -3.94 5.32
CA ASP A 96 -6.99 -3.08 5.08
C ASP A 96 -7.45 -1.79 4.42
N LEU A 97 -7.00 -0.63 4.91
CA LEU A 97 -7.24 0.65 4.27
C LEU A 97 -5.99 1.06 3.49
N LEU A 98 -6.13 1.35 2.20
CA LEU A 98 -5.06 1.80 1.32
C LEU A 98 -5.28 3.28 0.97
N ALA A 99 -4.27 4.10 1.18
CA ALA A 99 -4.21 5.47 0.72
C ALA A 99 -3.40 5.56 -0.58
N SER A 100 -3.92 6.29 -1.56
CA SER A 100 -3.18 6.71 -2.76
C SER A 100 -3.15 8.23 -2.88
N SER A 101 -1.99 8.79 -3.22
CA SER A 101 -1.86 10.21 -3.60
C SER A 101 -1.65 10.36 -5.09
N GLY A 102 -2.19 11.42 -5.67
CA GLY A 102 -1.97 11.83 -7.06
C GLY A 102 -2.37 13.30 -7.19
N ASP A 103 -3.37 13.57 -8.04
CA ASP A 103 -4.11 14.84 -8.06
C ASP A 103 -4.90 15.10 -6.76
N TYR A 104 -5.47 14.04 -6.17
CA TYR A 104 -6.11 14.04 -4.86
C TYR A 104 -5.57 12.91 -3.99
N LEU A 105 -5.86 12.97 -2.69
CA LEU A 105 -5.65 11.84 -1.80
C LEU A 105 -6.94 11.00 -1.77
N ARG A 106 -6.82 9.70 -2.08
CA ARG A 106 -7.93 8.76 -2.12
C ARG A 106 -7.70 7.65 -1.11
N LEU A 107 -8.77 7.22 -0.45
CA LEU A 107 -8.78 6.08 0.46
C LEU A 107 -9.61 4.96 -0.15
N TRP A 108 -9.06 3.75 -0.09
CA TRP A 108 -9.63 2.53 -0.65
C TRP A 108 -9.69 1.45 0.43
N GLU A 109 -10.81 0.76 0.55
CA GLU A 109 -10.96 -0.38 1.45
C GLU A 109 -10.66 -1.65 0.66
N VAL A 110 -9.63 -2.37 1.09
CA VAL A 110 -9.21 -3.65 0.51
C VAL A 110 -9.78 -4.76 1.37
N ARG A 111 -10.77 -5.48 0.82
CA ARG A 111 -11.50 -6.53 1.53
C ARG A 111 -10.86 -7.90 1.30
N ASP A 112 -11.04 -8.78 2.28
CA ASP A 112 -10.60 -10.17 2.18
C ASP A 112 -11.36 -10.98 1.11
N SER A 113 -12.54 -10.51 0.69
CA SER A 113 -13.34 -11.06 -0.43
C SER A 113 -12.75 -10.75 -1.81
N ALA A 114 -11.48 -10.35 -1.88
CA ALA A 114 -10.79 -9.93 -3.10
C ALA A 114 -11.52 -8.79 -3.84
N SER A 115 -12.00 -7.78 -3.11
CA SER A 115 -12.59 -6.57 -3.71
C SER A 115 -11.96 -5.31 -3.12
N ILE A 116 -11.96 -4.24 -3.91
CA ILE A 116 -11.45 -2.93 -3.50
C ILE A 116 -12.55 -1.89 -3.72
N GLU A 117 -12.89 -1.16 -2.66
CA GLU A 117 -13.98 -0.18 -2.69
C GLU A 117 -13.45 1.24 -2.39
N PRO A 118 -13.90 2.28 -3.12
CA PRO A 118 -13.57 3.66 -2.78
C PRO A 118 -14.24 4.07 -1.47
N VAL A 119 -13.48 4.67 -0.56
CA VAL A 119 -13.97 5.14 0.75
C VAL A 119 -14.12 6.66 0.76
N PHE A 120 -13.03 7.38 0.47
CA PHE A 120 -13.01 8.83 0.49
C PHE A 120 -12.09 9.41 -0.59
N VAL A 121 -12.48 10.57 -1.10
CA VAL A 121 -11.61 11.45 -1.88
C VAL A 121 -11.44 12.73 -1.08
N LEU A 122 -10.23 12.96 -0.60
CA LEU A 122 -9.83 14.15 0.14
C LEU A 122 -9.36 15.20 -0.87
N ASN A 123 -10.26 16.15 -1.14
CA ASN A 123 -10.02 17.30 -2.00
C ASN A 123 -10.41 18.59 -1.27
N ASN A 124 -9.94 19.73 -1.77
CA ASN A 124 -10.17 21.03 -1.14
C ASN A 124 -11.65 21.48 -1.16
N SER A 125 -12.52 20.84 -1.94
CA SER A 125 -13.94 21.19 -2.03
C SER A 125 -14.82 20.49 -1.00
N LYS A 126 -14.30 19.46 -0.30
CA LYS A 126 -14.99 18.78 0.79
C LYS A 126 -14.23 19.03 2.09
N THR A 127 -14.75 19.93 2.93
CA THR A 127 -14.37 20.02 4.35
C THR A 127 -14.83 18.75 5.06
N VAL A 128 -14.16 17.61 4.82
CA VAL A 128 -14.22 16.49 5.74
C VAL A 128 -13.49 16.99 6.97
N LEU A 129 -14.24 17.29 8.02
CA LEU A 129 -13.71 17.70 9.32
C LEU A 129 -12.80 16.57 9.82
N ILE A 130 -11.52 16.64 9.46
CA ILE A 130 -10.49 15.80 10.07
C ILE A 130 -10.54 16.20 11.54
N GLN A 131 -10.98 15.29 12.41
CA GLN A 131 -10.96 15.58 13.84
C GLN A 131 -9.53 16.00 14.19
N PRO A 132 -9.34 17.17 14.83
CA PRO A 132 -8.01 17.62 15.16
C PRO A 132 -7.32 16.57 16.02
N VAL A 133 -6.13 16.15 15.60
CA VAL A 133 -5.30 15.20 16.34
C VAL A 133 -4.98 15.84 17.70
N ARG A 134 -5.65 15.37 18.76
CA ARG A 134 -5.35 15.81 20.13
C ARG A 134 -4.07 15.10 20.60
N PHE A 135 -2.94 15.78 20.53
CA PHE A 135 -1.74 15.39 21.26
C PHE A 135 -1.91 15.75 22.74
N GLY A 136 -2.10 14.75 23.59
CA GLY A 136 -2.04 14.90 25.05
C GLY A 136 -0.68 14.46 25.57
N ILE A 137 0.12 15.39 26.09
CA ILE A 137 1.30 15.05 26.90
C ILE A 137 0.80 14.67 28.29
N LEU A 138 0.87 13.40 28.64
CA LEU A 138 0.57 12.94 29.99
C LEU A 138 1.65 13.46 30.95
N LYS A 139 1.36 14.49 31.76
CA LYS A 139 2.22 14.87 32.89
C LYS A 139 2.18 13.75 33.92
N ARG A 140 3.11 12.80 33.81
CA ARG A 140 3.30 11.73 34.79
C ARG A 140 4.04 12.30 36.02
N VAL A 141 3.27 12.50 37.10
CA VAL A 141 3.67 12.41 38.51
C VAL A 141 4.85 13.28 38.96
N LEU A 142 4.54 14.47 39.49
CA LEU A 142 5.41 15.26 40.36
C LEU A 142 4.70 15.49 41.70
N LEU A 143 4.51 14.40 42.44
CA LEU A 143 4.20 14.39 43.87
C LEU A 143 4.99 13.23 44.48
N LYS A 144 6.30 13.43 44.55
CA LYS A 144 7.18 12.70 45.46
C LYS A 144 7.55 13.64 46.60
N HIS A 145 7.06 13.29 47.78
CA HIS A 145 7.56 13.64 49.12
C HIS A 145 7.59 15.13 49.50
N ASN A 146 6.53 15.58 50.19
CA ASN A 146 6.69 16.50 51.32
C ASN A 146 6.87 15.64 52.58
N LEU A 147 8.11 15.57 53.07
CA LEU A 147 8.46 15.41 54.48
C LEU A 147 9.20 16.69 54.88
#